data_AF-A0A958HY04-F1
#
_entry.id   AF-A0A958HY04-F1
#
_cell.length_a   1.000
_cell.length_b   1.000
_cell.length_c   1.000
_cell.angle_alpha   90.00
_cell.angle_beta   90.00
_cell.angle_gamma   90.00
#
_symmetry.space_group_name_H-M   'P 1'
#
loop_
_entity.id
_entity.type
_entity.pdbx_description
1 polymer ?
#
loop_
_entity_poly.entity_id
_entity_poly.type
_entity_poly.pdbx_seq_one_letter_code
_entity_poly.pdbx_strand_id
1 'polypeptide(L)'
;KNVRQNNLSNAISRNYAIGDNDRDEATFWKSRMQANSLVEIKGAKPGAVRMRKISSVLNETELIPNFIILTINGFELKALESSRELLNEARPLRVITPGWYKDEQGYYAPRIIKLLKSHNFKVFSTKGMHIFAYKV
;
A
#
# COMPACT_ATOMS: atom_id res chain seq x y z
N LYS A 1 5.01 -20.18 -1.42
CA LYS A 1 4.91 -21.66 -1.37
C LYS A 1 3.51 -22.13 -0.95
N ASN A 2 2.89 -21.60 0.11
CA ASN A 2 1.60 -22.11 0.63
C ASN A 2 0.37 -22.03 -0.29
N VAL A 3 0.16 -20.99 -1.10
CA VAL A 3 -1.09 -20.86 -1.88
C VAL A 3 -1.30 -22.01 -2.89
N ARG A 4 -0.26 -22.32 -3.68
CA ARG A 4 -0.31 -23.40 -4.68
C ARG A 4 -0.32 -24.80 -4.08
N GLN A 5 0.27 -24.98 -2.89
CA GLN A 5 0.31 -26.28 -2.21
C GLN A 5 -1.02 -26.63 -1.52
N ASN A 6 -1.86 -25.63 -1.21
CA ASN A 6 -3.15 -25.83 -0.55
C ASN A 6 -4.35 -25.73 -1.50
N ASN A 7 -4.13 -25.70 -2.82
CA ASN A 7 -5.18 -25.59 -3.85
C ASN A 7 -6.18 -24.44 -3.60
N LEU A 8 -5.71 -23.33 -3.02
CA LEU A 8 -6.56 -22.16 -2.79
C LEU A 8 -6.85 -21.48 -4.13
N SER A 9 -8.10 -21.58 -4.59
CA SER A 9 -8.58 -20.96 -5.83
C SER A 9 -8.94 -19.48 -5.67
N ASN A 10 -9.11 -19.01 -4.43
CA ASN A 10 -9.51 -17.66 -4.08
C ASN A 10 -8.33 -16.73 -3.75
N ALA A 11 -7.10 -17.14 -4.07
CA ALA A 11 -5.90 -16.38 -3.76
C ALA A 11 -5.03 -16.20 -5.02
N ILE A 12 -4.77 -14.94 -5.37
CA ILE A 12 -3.99 -14.57 -6.54
C ILE A 12 -2.75 -13.80 -6.08
N SER A 13 -1.58 -14.23 -6.56
CA SER A 13 -0.32 -13.51 -6.33
C SER A 13 0.10 -12.79 -7.61
N ARG A 14 0.45 -11.51 -7.46
CA ARG A 14 1.00 -10.66 -8.52
C ARG A 14 2.38 -10.18 -8.09
N ASN A 15 3.31 -10.14 -9.04
CA ASN A 15 4.71 -9.79 -8.77
C ASN A 15 5.01 -8.36 -9.26
N TYR A 16 4.38 -7.38 -8.61
CA TYR A 16 4.53 -5.95 -8.86
C TYR A 16 4.75 -5.22 -7.55
N ALA A 17 5.36 -4.04 -7.62
CA ALA A 17 5.30 -3.08 -6.52
C ALA A 17 4.00 -2.26 -6.62
N ILE A 18 3.46 -1.84 -5.47
CA ILE A 18 2.31 -0.94 -5.42
C ILE A 18 2.83 0.48 -5.17
N GLY A 19 2.42 1.41 -6.04
CA GLY A 19 2.90 2.79 -6.01
C GLY A 19 1.86 3.83 -6.42
N ASP A 20 2.34 4.99 -6.84
CA ASP A 20 1.55 6.18 -7.17
C ASP A 20 1.20 6.28 -8.66
N ASN A 21 1.82 5.46 -9.50
CA ASN A 21 1.60 5.40 -10.94
C ASN A 21 1.93 3.99 -11.47
N ASP A 22 1.55 3.74 -12.71
CA ASP A 22 1.91 2.52 -13.42
C ASP A 22 3.24 2.75 -14.16
N ARG A 23 4.20 1.85 -13.95
CA ARG A 23 5.48 1.83 -14.68
C ARG A 23 5.84 0.41 -15.02
N ASP A 24 6.31 0.19 -16.23
CA ASP A 24 6.87 -1.11 -16.60
C ASP A 24 8.27 -1.32 -16.01
N GLU A 25 8.95 -0.24 -15.64
CA GLU A 25 10.22 -0.29 -14.94
C GLU A 25 10.27 0.77 -13.84
N ALA A 26 10.39 0.30 -12.59
CA ALA A 26 10.66 1.11 -11.42
C ALA A 26 11.83 0.50 -10.64
N THR A 27 12.70 1.36 -10.12
CA THR A 27 13.79 0.92 -9.25
C THR A 27 13.24 0.57 -7.88
N PHE A 28 13.58 -0.63 -7.40
CA PHE A 28 13.44 -0.99 -6.00
C PHE A 28 14.80 -1.31 -5.39
N TRP A 29 14.90 -1.14 -4.09
CA TRP A 29 16.12 -1.31 -3.33
C TRP A 29 16.03 -2.54 -2.44
N LYS A 30 16.96 -3.47 -2.63
CA LYS A 30 17.04 -4.72 -1.88
C LYS A 30 18.09 -4.62 -0.78
N SER A 31 17.64 -4.53 0.46
CA SER A 31 18.49 -4.62 1.65
C SER A 31 18.55 -6.05 2.17
N ARG A 32 19.60 -6.41 2.90
CA ARG A 32 19.70 -7.72 3.58
C ARG A 32 18.78 -7.82 4.80
N MET A 33 18.41 -6.69 5.41
CA MET A 33 17.62 -6.64 6.65
C MET A 33 16.23 -6.01 6.47
N GLN A 34 16.05 -5.14 5.49
CA GLN A 34 14.74 -4.57 5.14
C GLN A 34 14.22 -5.26 3.87
N ALA A 35 12.97 -5.69 3.90
CA ALA A 35 12.27 -6.15 2.71
C ALA A 35 12.34 -5.07 1.60
N ASN A 36 12.21 -5.48 0.35
CA ASN A 36 12.30 -4.61 -0.83
C ASN A 36 11.54 -3.28 -0.64
N SER A 37 12.14 -2.18 -1.05
CA SER A 37 11.58 -0.83 -0.89
C SER A 37 11.61 -0.06 -2.19
N LEU A 38 10.58 0.76 -2.44
CA LEU A 38 10.59 1.74 -3.54
C LEU A 38 11.35 3.02 -3.18
N VAL A 39 11.70 3.20 -1.91
CA VAL A 39 12.55 4.28 -1.40
C VAL A 39 13.98 3.77 -1.27
N GLU A 40 14.95 4.60 -1.64
CA GLU A 40 16.37 4.27 -1.53
C GLU A 40 16.78 3.96 -0.09
N ILE A 41 17.50 2.85 0.07
CA ILE A 41 18.06 2.42 1.35
C ILE A 41 19.58 2.41 1.21
N LYS A 42 20.27 3.12 2.11
CA LYS A 42 21.74 3.19 2.10
C LYS A 42 22.35 1.78 2.15
N GLY A 43 23.21 1.47 1.17
CA GLY A 43 23.89 0.16 1.07
C GLY A 43 23.04 -0.96 0.48
N ALA A 44 21.82 -0.69 0.03
CA ALA A 44 21.00 -1.63 -0.70
C ALA A 44 21.41 -1.70 -2.18
N LYS A 45 21.14 -2.84 -2.82
CA LYS A 45 21.35 -3.00 -4.27
C LYS A 45 20.08 -2.61 -5.03
N PRO A 46 20.17 -1.86 -6.13
CA PRO A 46 19.02 -1.57 -6.97
C PRO A 46 18.60 -2.83 -7.76
N GLY A 47 17.32 -2.91 -8.09
CA GLY A 47 16.74 -3.85 -9.02
C GLY A 47 15.55 -3.23 -9.73
N ALA A 48 15.07 -3.88 -10.79
CA ALA A 48 13.91 -3.43 -11.56
C ALA A 48 12.65 -4.22 -11.19
N VAL A 49 11.53 -3.52 -11.03
CA VAL A 49 10.21 -4.13 -10.80
C VAL A 49 9.15 -3.33 -11.55
N ARG A 50 8.12 -4.01 -12.05
CA ARG A 50 6.90 -3.34 -12.53
C ARG A 50 6.18 -2.71 -11.34
N MET A 51 5.76 -1.45 -11.49
CA MET A 51 4.95 -0.76 -10.50
C MET A 51 3.53 -0.59 -11.02
N ARG A 52 2.55 -0.76 -10.14
CA ARG A 52 1.13 -0.57 -10.44
C ARG A 52 0.46 0.27 -9.36
N LYS A 53 -0.53 1.06 -9.74
CA LYS A 53 -1.49 1.67 -8.79
C LYS A 53 -2.46 0.61 -8.27
N ILE A 54 -3.05 0.87 -7.11
CA ILE A 54 -4.12 0.01 -6.58
C ILE A 54 -5.28 -0.08 -7.58
N SER A 55 -5.72 1.05 -8.16
CA SER A 55 -6.81 1.06 -9.15
C SER A 55 -6.52 0.18 -10.37
N SER A 56 -5.29 0.21 -10.89
CA SER A 56 -4.89 -0.63 -12.01
C SER A 56 -4.94 -2.11 -11.67
N VAL A 57 -4.51 -2.49 -10.46
CA VAL A 57 -4.63 -3.88 -9.99
C VAL A 57 -6.09 -4.31 -9.84
N LEU A 58 -6.95 -3.43 -9.29
CA LEU A 58 -8.38 -3.73 -9.14
C LEU A 58 -9.06 -3.90 -10.51
N ASN A 59 -8.73 -3.06 -11.49
CA ASN A 59 -9.23 -3.17 -12.86
C ASN A 59 -8.76 -4.46 -13.54
N GLU A 60 -7.48 -4.82 -13.40
CA GLU A 60 -6.92 -6.08 -13.95
C GLU A 60 -7.54 -7.35 -13.32
N THR A 61 -8.10 -7.23 -12.12
CA THR A 61 -8.64 -8.37 -11.35
C THR A 61 -10.15 -8.37 -11.21
N GLU A 62 -10.82 -7.31 -11.70
CA GLU A 62 -12.26 -7.07 -11.55
C GLU A 62 -12.73 -7.15 -10.09
N LEU A 63 -11.84 -6.80 -9.15
CA LEU A 63 -12.11 -6.88 -7.72
C LEU A 63 -12.68 -5.57 -7.19
N ILE A 64 -13.73 -5.68 -6.37
CA ILE A 64 -14.25 -4.59 -5.55
C ILE A 64 -13.83 -4.85 -4.10
N PRO A 65 -12.80 -4.16 -3.58
CA PRO A 65 -12.26 -4.48 -2.27
C PRO A 65 -13.15 -3.90 -1.17
N ASN A 66 -13.45 -4.71 -0.16
CA ASN A 66 -14.01 -4.23 1.11
C ASN A 66 -12.97 -4.12 2.23
N PHE A 67 -11.73 -4.50 1.93
CA PHE A 67 -10.61 -4.51 2.87
C PHE A 67 -9.28 -4.43 2.14
N ILE A 68 -8.42 -3.52 2.59
CA ILE A 68 -7.07 -3.31 2.06
C ILE A 68 -6.10 -3.31 3.24
N ILE A 69 -5.02 -4.08 3.12
CA ILE A 69 -3.87 -4.02 4.03
C ILE A 69 -2.67 -3.57 3.20
N LEU A 70 -2.05 -2.47 3.58
CA LEU A 70 -0.83 -1.96 2.96
C LEU A 70 0.34 -2.21 3.89
N THR A 71 1.35 -2.93 3.41
CA THR A 71 2.63 -3.12 4.08
C THR A 71 3.73 -2.90 3.04
N ILE A 72 3.87 -1.64 2.60
CA ILE A 72 4.72 -1.24 1.48
C ILE A 72 5.78 -0.28 1.98
N ASN A 73 6.95 -0.81 2.34
CA ASN A 73 8.03 -0.05 2.98
C ASN A 73 8.23 1.37 2.44
N GLY A 74 7.73 2.37 3.17
CA GLY A 74 7.94 3.80 2.88
C GLY A 74 7.15 4.35 1.69
N PHE A 75 6.13 3.64 1.20
CA PHE A 75 5.34 4.07 0.04
C PHE A 75 3.83 4.04 0.27
N GLU A 76 3.38 3.76 1.50
CA GLU A 76 1.95 3.60 1.81
C GLU A 76 1.15 4.88 1.59
N LEU A 77 1.69 6.04 1.98
CA LEU A 77 1.02 7.33 1.78
C LEU A 77 0.79 7.60 0.29
N LYS A 78 1.82 7.44 -0.54
CA LYS A 78 1.75 7.63 -1.99
C LYS A 78 0.78 6.65 -2.67
N ALA A 79 0.79 5.39 -2.24
CA ALA A 79 -0.17 4.39 -2.73
C ALA A 79 -1.62 4.81 -2.43
N LEU A 80 -1.90 5.29 -1.20
CA LEU A 80 -3.22 5.79 -0.83
C LEU A 80 -3.60 7.08 -1.58
N GLU A 81 -2.68 8.02 -1.72
CA GLU A 81 -2.91 9.29 -2.43
C GLU A 81 -3.25 9.08 -3.91
N SER A 82 -2.67 8.06 -4.56
CA SER A 82 -3.02 7.69 -5.93
C SER A 82 -4.35 6.94 -6.04
N SER A 83 -4.95 6.56 -4.91
CA SER A 83 -6.17 5.76 -4.81
C SER A 83 -7.39 6.58 -4.35
N ARG A 84 -7.38 7.90 -4.57
CA ARG A 84 -8.44 8.81 -4.08
C ARG A 84 -9.84 8.45 -4.54
N GLU A 85 -10.00 8.05 -5.81
CA GLU A 85 -11.30 7.62 -6.37
C GLU A 85 -11.85 6.41 -5.60
N LEU A 86 -11.02 5.38 -5.41
CA LEU A 86 -11.36 4.22 -4.60
C LEU A 86 -11.74 4.61 -3.16
N LEU A 87 -10.95 5.48 -2.52
CA LEU A 87 -11.23 5.96 -1.16
C LEU A 87 -12.54 6.75 -1.07
N ASN A 88 -12.93 7.47 -2.13
CA ASN A 88 -14.18 8.20 -2.22
C ASN A 88 -15.39 7.28 -2.41
N GLU A 89 -15.29 6.37 -3.37
CA GLU A 89 -16.42 5.62 -3.92
C GLU A 89 -16.70 4.34 -3.16
N ALA A 90 -15.68 3.55 -2.81
CA ALA A 90 -15.87 2.21 -2.27
C ALA A 90 -16.55 2.23 -0.89
N ARG A 91 -17.66 1.50 -0.77
CA ARG A 91 -18.42 1.30 0.47
C ARG A 91 -19.03 -0.11 0.50
N PRO A 92 -18.80 -0.91 1.56
CA PRO A 92 -17.93 -0.65 2.71
C PRO A 92 -16.43 -0.81 2.36
N LEU A 93 -15.54 -0.07 3.02
CA LEU A 93 -14.09 -0.23 2.86
C LEU A 93 -13.34 -0.10 4.20
N ARG A 94 -12.43 -1.03 4.46
CA ARG A 94 -11.50 -1.01 5.59
C ARG A 94 -10.07 -0.89 5.08
N VAL A 95 -9.24 -0.10 5.76
CA VAL A 95 -7.82 0.09 5.43
C VAL A 95 -6.98 -0.12 6.68
N ILE A 96 -5.95 -0.96 6.57
CA ILE A 96 -4.88 -1.09 7.58
C ILE A 96 -3.57 -0.72 6.92
N THR A 97 -2.81 0.18 7.54
CA THR A 97 -1.51 0.61 7.03
C THR A 97 -0.60 1.05 8.15
N PRO A 98 0.72 0.80 8.07
CA PRO A 98 1.69 1.46 8.93
C PRO A 98 1.81 2.93 8.56
N GLY A 99 2.20 3.75 9.54
CA GLY A 99 2.51 5.17 9.35
C GLY A 99 3.79 5.61 10.07
N TRP A 100 4.63 4.66 10.50
CA TRP A 100 5.90 4.92 11.20
C TRP A 100 7.04 5.37 10.28
N TYR A 101 6.86 5.29 8.95
CA TYR A 101 7.84 5.84 8.01
C TYR A 101 7.88 7.37 8.09
N LYS A 102 9.06 7.91 7.80
CA LYS A 102 9.36 9.34 7.89
C LYS A 102 9.98 9.81 6.57
N ASP A 103 9.59 11.01 6.14
CA ASP A 103 10.32 11.81 5.15
C ASP A 103 10.67 13.19 5.75
N GLU A 104 11.03 14.13 4.90
CA GLU A 104 11.34 15.52 5.27
C GLU A 104 10.18 16.24 5.98
N GLN A 105 8.94 15.83 5.73
CA GLN A 105 7.72 16.37 6.37
C GLN A 105 7.35 15.65 7.66
N GLY A 106 8.19 14.71 8.13
CA GLY A 106 7.97 13.93 9.34
C GLY A 106 7.25 12.61 9.08
N TYR A 107 6.58 12.09 10.10
CA TYR A 107 5.94 10.78 10.03
C TYR A 107 4.78 10.76 9.03
N TYR A 108 4.52 9.57 8.46
CA TYR A 108 3.44 9.36 7.50
C TYR A 108 2.08 9.35 8.20
N ALA A 109 2.04 8.88 9.45
CA ALA A 109 0.78 8.66 10.16
C ALA A 109 -0.17 9.88 10.21
N PRO A 110 0.26 11.10 10.61
CA PRO A 110 -0.63 12.26 10.60
C PRO A 110 -1.23 12.57 9.22
N ARG A 111 -0.45 12.37 8.15
CA ARG A 111 -0.86 12.64 6.77
C ARG A 111 -1.83 11.58 6.25
N ILE A 112 -1.54 10.30 6.50
CA ILE A 112 -2.45 9.20 6.18
C ILE A 112 -3.78 9.38 6.93
N ILE A 113 -3.74 9.72 8.23
CA ILE A 113 -4.95 9.98 9.02
C ILE A 113 -5.76 11.13 8.42
N LYS A 114 -5.10 12.23 8.04
CA LYS A 114 -5.76 13.39 7.41
C LYS A 114 -6.43 12.99 6.09
N LEU A 115 -5.71 12.29 5.22
CA LEU A 115 -6.22 11.80 3.93
C LEU A 115 -7.45 10.90 4.12
N LEU A 116 -7.37 9.90 4.98
CA LEU A 116 -8.49 8.97 5.20
C LEU A 116 -9.70 9.69 5.81
N LYS A 117 -9.49 10.61 6.76
CA LYS A 117 -10.58 11.43 7.31
C LYS A 117 -11.22 12.32 6.26
N SER A 118 -10.46 12.91 5.32
CA SER A 118 -11.06 13.70 4.22
C SER A 118 -11.92 12.86 3.27
N HIS A 119 -11.79 11.54 3.30
CA HIS A 119 -12.63 10.60 2.56
C HIS A 119 -13.68 9.90 3.44
N ASN A 120 -14.08 10.53 4.56
CA ASN A 120 -15.13 10.06 5.48
C ASN A 120 -14.84 8.73 6.20
N PHE A 121 -13.58 8.33 6.33
CA PHE A 121 -13.23 7.20 7.17
C PHE A 121 -13.26 7.58 8.66
N LYS A 122 -13.71 6.65 9.50
CA LYS A 122 -13.40 6.64 10.92
C LYS A 122 -12.01 6.01 11.09
N VAL A 123 -11.10 6.71 11.78
CA VAL A 123 -9.67 6.35 11.84
C VAL A 123 -9.20 6.22 13.28
N PHE A 124 -8.49 5.13 13.57
CA PHE A 124 -7.84 4.82 14.83
C PHE A 124 -6.34 4.64 14.59
N SER A 125 -5.51 5.20 15.46
CA SER A 125 -4.05 5.02 15.40
C SER A 125 -3.53 4.50 16.73
N THR A 126 -2.60 3.56 16.69
CA THR A 126 -1.91 3.07 17.90
C THR A 126 -0.72 3.95 18.26
N LYS A 127 -0.15 3.75 19.46
CA LYS A 127 1.12 4.36 19.87
C LYS A 127 2.27 4.01 18.93
N GLY A 128 2.24 2.82 18.32
CA GLY A 128 3.21 2.37 17.31
C GLY A 128 2.88 2.83 15.89
N MET A 129 2.03 3.85 15.72
CA MET A 129 1.67 4.43 14.41
C MET A 129 1.09 3.42 13.40
N HIS A 130 0.40 2.38 13.90
CA HIS A 130 -0.43 1.54 13.04
C HIS A 130 -1.80 2.19 12.89
N ILE A 131 -2.30 2.25 11.67
CA ILE A 131 -3.53 2.97 11.33
C ILE A 131 -4.58 1.96 10.91
N PHE A 132 -5.74 2.06 11.53
CA PHE A 132 -6.93 1.27 11.24
C PHE A 132 -8.04 2.23 10.85
N ALA A 133 -8.59 2.07 9.65
CA ALA A 133 -9.63 2.95 9.15
C ALA A 133 -10.80 2.14 8.57
N TYR A 134 -12.02 2.63 8.74
CA TYR A 134 -13.19 2.04 8.11
C TYR A 134 -14.20 3.09 7.65
N LYS A 135 -14.88 2.78 6.54
CA LYS A 135 -15.97 3.55 5.95
C LYS A 135 -17.13 2.58 5.67
N VAL A 136 -18.33 2.96 6.11
CA VAL A 136 -19.58 2.21 5.88
C VAL A 136 -20.29 2.80 4.67
#